data_AF-A0A957PGU4-F1
#
_entry.id   AF-A0A957PGU4-F1
#
_cell.length_a   1.000
_cell.length_b   1.000
_cell.length_c   1.000
_cell.angle_alpha   90.00
_cell.angle_beta   90.00
_cell.angle_gamma   90.00
#
_symmetry.space_group_name_H-M   'P 1'
#
loop_
_entity.id
_entity.type
_entity.pdbx_description
1 polymer ?
#
loop_
_entity_poly.entity_id
_entity_poly.type
_entity_poly.pdbx_seq_one_letter_code
_entity_poly.pdbx_strand_id
1 'polypeptide(L)'
;PQQQTTALLLTTFPLNLPDSGPFTLPPGMLTANIIERPADGGDCGRNSVYAQNGQFVVEFALPENVRHATIAKLQLALRQDDVRARPPQTELFDWQNESWVALENPVQGLNELTQTERLLSDDGRVQIRITDQIFSGCTYINLGFSGER
;
A
#
# COMPACT_ATOMS: atom_id res chain seq x y z
N PRO A 1 8.38 1.68 46.44
CA PRO A 1 8.10 1.78 44.98
C PRO A 1 9.04 0.86 44.18
N GLN A 2 8.54 -0.24 43.60
CA GLN A 2 9.33 -1.06 42.67
C GLN A 2 9.28 -0.42 41.29
N GLN A 3 10.45 -0.06 40.76
CA GLN A 3 10.60 0.51 39.43
C GLN A 3 10.64 -0.66 38.43
N GLN A 4 9.58 -0.81 37.64
CA GLN A 4 9.51 -1.83 36.59
C GLN A 4 10.13 -1.25 35.31
N THR A 5 11.17 -1.90 34.79
CA THR A 5 11.80 -1.52 33.51
C THR A 5 11.23 -2.40 32.41
N THR A 6 10.49 -1.81 31.48
CA THR A 6 10.00 -2.50 30.28
C THR A 6 10.99 -2.24 29.16
N ALA A 7 11.63 -3.30 28.64
CA ALA A 7 12.49 -3.21 27.46
C ALA A 7 11.70 -3.65 26.22
N LEU A 8 11.67 -2.81 25.18
CA LEU A 8 11.12 -3.15 23.87
C LEU A 8 12.25 -3.68 22.99
N LEU A 9 12.16 -4.95 22.57
CA LEU A 9 13.08 -5.54 21.60
C LEU A 9 12.48 -5.40 20.20
N LEU A 10 13.10 -4.56 19.37
CA LEU A 10 12.80 -4.47 17.95
C LEU A 10 13.83 -5.31 17.17
N THR A 11 13.37 -6.30 16.42
CA THR A 11 14.21 -7.08 15.50
C THR A 11 13.67 -6.98 14.07
N THR A 12 14.55 -6.92 13.08
CA THR A 12 14.20 -6.89 11.66
C THR A 12 14.46 -8.26 11.07
N PHE A 13 13.43 -8.86 10.46
CA PHE A 13 13.59 -10.10 9.70
C PHE A 13 13.93 -9.75 8.25
N PRO A 14 15.07 -10.18 7.71
CA PRO A 14 15.37 -9.98 6.30
C PRO A 14 14.36 -10.77 5.46
N LEU A 15 13.63 -10.07 4.60
CA LEU A 15 12.74 -10.69 3.62
C LEU A 15 13.60 -11.31 2.51
N ASN A 16 13.78 -12.63 2.57
CA ASN A 16 14.46 -13.38 1.51
C ASN A 16 13.40 -13.98 0.58
N LEU A 17 13.26 -13.39 -0.61
CA LEU A 17 12.48 -14.01 -1.69
C LEU A 17 13.36 -15.04 -2.41
N PRO A 18 12.77 -16.12 -2.94
CA PRO A 18 13.54 -17.14 -3.65
C PRO A 18 14.30 -16.53 -4.82
N ASP A 19 15.45 -17.11 -5.17
CA ASP A 19 16.29 -16.61 -6.27
C ASP A 19 15.80 -16.99 -7.66
N SER A 20 14.88 -17.96 -7.75
CA SER A 20 14.26 -18.42 -8.98
C SER A 20 12.86 -18.96 -8.72
N GLY A 21 11.99 -18.87 -9.74
CA GLY A 21 10.65 -19.46 -9.71
C GLY A 21 9.60 -18.58 -9.03
N PRO A 22 8.41 -19.13 -8.73
CA PRO A 22 7.28 -18.33 -8.28
C PRO A 22 7.47 -17.84 -6.84
N PHE A 23 7.04 -16.61 -6.59
CA PHE A 23 7.00 -16.03 -5.26
C PHE A 23 5.73 -15.19 -5.05
N THR A 24 5.35 -15.03 -3.78
CA THR A 24 4.23 -14.18 -3.37
C THR A 24 4.63 -13.38 -2.15
N LEU A 25 4.43 -12.07 -2.22
CA LEU A 25 4.52 -11.17 -1.08
C LEU A 25 3.10 -10.70 -0.70
N PRO A 26 2.57 -11.09 0.47
CA PRO A 26 1.23 -10.69 0.88
C PRO A 26 1.15 -9.18 1.18
N PRO A 27 -0.04 -8.58 1.06
CA PRO A 27 -0.27 -7.20 1.47
C PRO A 27 0.18 -6.93 2.91
N GLY A 28 0.86 -5.81 3.11
CA GLY A 28 1.30 -5.33 4.44
C GLY A 28 2.75 -5.65 4.78
N MET A 29 3.46 -6.36 3.91
CA MET A 29 4.91 -6.54 4.03
C MET A 29 5.70 -5.35 3.48
N LEU A 30 5.18 -4.68 2.45
CA LEU A 30 5.75 -3.44 1.93
C LEU A 30 5.44 -2.26 2.83
N THR A 31 6.33 -1.27 2.83
CA THR A 31 6.12 0.01 3.52
C THR A 31 5.68 1.05 2.50
N ALA A 32 4.61 1.76 2.80
CA ALA A 32 4.09 2.88 2.05
C ALA A 32 4.82 4.15 2.46
N ASN A 33 5.19 4.98 1.49
CA ASN A 33 5.68 6.34 1.70
C ASN A 33 4.56 7.31 1.34
N ILE A 34 4.16 8.20 2.25
CA ILE A 34 3.19 9.26 1.94
C ILE A 34 3.91 10.37 1.18
N ILE A 35 3.64 10.49 -0.12
CA ILE A 35 4.29 11.46 -1.02
C ILE A 35 3.47 12.74 -1.21
N GLU A 36 2.15 12.67 -1.03
CA GLU A 36 1.28 13.83 -0.88
C GLU A 36 0.46 13.68 0.39
N ARG A 37 0.64 14.60 1.34
CA ARG A 37 -0.08 14.56 2.63
C ARG A 37 -1.47 15.19 2.49
N PRO A 38 -2.47 14.72 3.25
CA PRO A 38 -3.73 15.41 3.36
C PRO A 38 -3.52 16.79 4.03
N ALA A 39 -4.34 17.77 3.66
CA ALA A 39 -4.28 19.10 4.27
C ALA A 39 -4.57 19.06 5.77
N ASP A 40 -5.62 18.31 6.15
CA ASP A 40 -6.05 18.10 7.53
C ASP A 40 -6.00 16.60 7.86
N GLY A 41 -4.82 16.13 8.31
CA GLY A 41 -4.58 14.72 8.61
C GLY A 41 -3.18 14.42 9.11
N GLY A 42 -2.87 13.12 9.25
CA GLY A 42 -1.59 12.64 9.78
C GLY A 42 -1.39 11.14 9.59
N ASP A 43 -0.25 10.66 10.09
CA ASP A 43 0.12 9.25 10.08
C ASP A 43 -0.55 8.50 11.25
N CYS A 44 -1.14 7.35 10.97
CA CYS A 44 -1.74 6.45 11.95
C CYS A 44 -0.84 5.25 12.33
N GLY A 45 0.32 5.13 11.70
CA GLY A 45 1.21 4.00 11.78
C GLY A 45 1.57 3.45 10.41
N ARG A 46 2.12 2.23 10.41
CA ARG A 46 2.65 1.64 9.18
C ARG A 46 1.55 1.49 8.13
N ASN A 47 1.73 2.16 7.00
CA ASN A 47 0.83 2.16 5.86
C ASN A 47 -0.60 2.63 6.19
N SER A 48 -0.75 3.52 7.17
CA SER A 48 -2.05 4.06 7.55
C SER A 48 -2.04 5.56 7.68
N VAL A 49 -3.11 6.19 7.19
CA VAL A 49 -3.26 7.64 7.16
C VAL A 49 -4.61 8.00 7.74
N TYR A 50 -4.63 8.98 8.64
CA TYR A 50 -5.84 9.67 9.04
C TYR A 50 -5.94 10.97 8.25
N ALA A 51 -7.15 11.27 7.80
CA ALA A 51 -7.51 12.57 7.26
C ALA A 51 -8.91 12.92 7.78
N GLN A 52 -9.32 14.19 7.73
CA GLN A 52 -10.73 14.55 7.92
C GLN A 52 -11.48 14.51 6.58
N ASN A 53 -10.89 15.13 5.57
CA ASN A 53 -11.40 15.19 4.20
C ASN A 53 -10.23 15.38 3.21
N GLY A 54 -10.53 15.19 1.92
CA GLY A 54 -9.61 15.51 0.84
C GLY A 54 -8.93 14.27 0.27
N GLN A 55 -7.65 14.41 -0.06
CA GLN A 55 -6.88 13.36 -0.72
C GLN A 55 -5.48 13.24 -0.14
N PHE A 56 -4.89 12.07 -0.34
CA PHE A 56 -3.47 11.85 -0.10
C PHE A 56 -2.95 10.80 -1.08
N VAL A 57 -1.63 10.81 -1.30
CA VAL A 57 -0.98 9.87 -2.21
C VAL A 57 0.08 9.09 -1.45
N VAL A 58 0.03 7.77 -1.59
CA VAL A 58 1.04 6.85 -1.07
C VAL A 58 1.77 6.17 -2.21
N GLU A 59 3.04 5.87 -1.97
CA GLU A 59 3.91 5.16 -2.89
C GLU A 59 4.48 3.90 -2.22
N PHE A 60 4.44 2.79 -2.94
CA PHE A 60 5.13 1.55 -2.57
C PHE A 60 6.30 1.34 -3.52
N ALA A 61 7.45 0.96 -2.98
CA ALA A 61 8.60 0.51 -3.76
C ALA A 61 8.80 -1.00 -3.57
N LEU A 62 8.96 -1.72 -4.68
CA LEU A 62 9.33 -3.13 -4.66
C LEU A 62 10.77 -3.28 -4.10
N PRO A 63 11.03 -4.37 -3.34
CA PRO A 63 12.38 -4.69 -2.88
C PRO A 63 13.35 -4.83 -4.06
N GLU A 64 14.59 -4.40 -3.87
CA GLU A 64 15.61 -4.36 -4.92
C GLU A 64 15.84 -5.73 -5.59
N ASN A 65 15.82 -6.80 -4.80
CA ASN A 65 16.00 -8.17 -5.26
C ASN A 65 14.87 -8.70 -6.18
N VAL A 66 13.76 -7.98 -6.32
CA VAL A 66 12.66 -8.34 -7.24
C VAL A 66 12.31 -7.24 -8.25
N ARG A 67 13.14 -6.20 -8.39
CA ARG A 67 12.93 -5.17 -9.42
C ARG A 67 12.98 -5.71 -10.85
N HIS A 68 13.73 -6.80 -11.06
CA HIS A 68 13.84 -7.47 -12.37
C HIS A 68 12.91 -8.69 -12.49
N ALA A 69 12.08 -8.96 -11.49
CA ALA A 69 11.12 -10.06 -11.55
C ALA A 69 9.95 -9.70 -12.47
N THR A 70 9.36 -10.70 -13.11
CA THR A 70 8.09 -10.51 -13.82
C THR A 70 6.95 -10.53 -12.81
N ILE A 71 6.35 -9.38 -12.55
CA ILE A 71 5.22 -9.27 -11.61
C ILE A 71 3.93 -9.65 -12.34
N ALA A 72 3.38 -10.80 -11.97
CA ALA A 72 2.16 -11.32 -12.58
C ALA A 72 0.89 -10.64 -12.03
N LYS A 73 0.89 -10.28 -10.74
CA LYS A 73 -0.30 -9.77 -10.06
C LYS A 73 0.04 -8.79 -8.95
N LEU A 74 -0.74 -7.72 -8.87
CA LEU A 74 -0.77 -6.79 -7.73
C LEU A 74 -2.07 -6.96 -6.95
N GLN A 75 -1.98 -6.82 -5.63
CA GLN A 75 -3.12 -6.93 -4.71
C GLN A 75 -3.11 -5.75 -3.75
N LEU A 76 -4.20 -5.01 -3.72
CA LEU A 76 -4.40 -3.86 -2.85
C LEU A 76 -5.38 -4.20 -1.74
N ALA A 77 -4.90 -4.23 -0.50
CA ALA A 77 -5.76 -4.37 0.67
C ALA A 77 -6.08 -2.98 1.24
N LEU A 78 -7.36 -2.61 1.20
CA LEU A 78 -7.91 -1.40 1.80
C LEU A 78 -8.63 -1.75 3.10
N ARG A 79 -8.41 -0.97 4.15
CA ARG A 79 -9.16 -1.12 5.41
C ARG A 79 -9.35 0.23 6.05
N GLN A 80 -10.48 0.45 6.70
CA GLN A 80 -10.69 1.58 7.61
C GLN A 80 -10.96 1.06 9.03
N ASP A 81 -10.69 1.88 10.05
CA ASP A 81 -11.00 1.52 11.44
C ASP A 81 -12.50 1.22 11.62
N ASP A 82 -13.37 1.98 10.95
CA ASP A 82 -14.79 1.68 10.87
C ASP A 82 -15.05 0.61 9.80
N VAL A 83 -15.32 -0.62 10.27
CA VAL A 83 -15.63 -1.78 9.42
C VAL A 83 -16.91 -1.60 8.58
N ARG A 84 -17.77 -0.61 8.89
CA ARG A 84 -18.98 -0.29 8.13
C ARG A 84 -18.75 0.83 7.11
N ALA A 85 -17.58 1.46 7.11
CA ALA A 85 -17.26 2.51 6.17
C ALA A 85 -17.23 1.97 4.74
N ARG A 86 -17.70 2.80 3.80
CA ARG A 86 -17.55 2.50 2.38
C ARG A 86 -16.08 2.65 2.00
N PRO A 87 -15.55 1.81 1.11
CA PRO A 87 -14.21 1.97 0.58
C PRO A 87 -14.03 3.38 0.01
N PRO A 88 -12.89 4.04 0.28
CA PRO A 88 -12.65 5.37 -0.25
C PRO A 88 -12.47 5.31 -1.77
N GLN A 89 -12.67 6.44 -2.45
CA GLN A 89 -12.30 6.55 -3.85
C GLN A 89 -10.80 6.32 -3.97
N THR A 90 -10.42 5.36 -4.80
CA THR A 90 -9.05 4.91 -4.95
C THR A 90 -8.67 5.06 -6.41
N GLU A 91 -7.55 5.73 -6.67
CA GLU A 91 -6.98 5.87 -8.00
C GLU A 91 -5.57 5.31 -7.98
N LEU A 92 -5.17 4.69 -9.09
CA LEU A 92 -3.85 4.11 -9.28
C LEU A 92 -3.14 4.94 -10.35
N PHE A 93 -1.85 5.20 -10.16
CA PHE A 93 -1.09 5.91 -11.18
C PHE A 93 -0.74 4.94 -12.31
N ASP A 94 -1.14 5.30 -13.53
CA ASP A 94 -0.78 4.64 -14.76
C ASP A 94 0.50 5.29 -15.31
N TRP A 95 1.61 4.57 -15.22
CA TRP A 95 2.93 5.04 -15.63
C TRP A 95 3.09 5.10 -17.15
N GLN A 96 2.28 4.35 -17.91
CA GLN A 96 2.34 4.38 -19.37
C GLN A 96 1.69 5.65 -19.92
N ASN A 97 0.58 6.08 -19.31
CA ASN A 97 -0.18 7.25 -19.74
C ASN A 97 0.05 8.50 -18.88
N GLU A 98 0.91 8.40 -17.86
CA GLU A 98 1.20 9.46 -16.88
C GLU A 98 -0.07 10.08 -16.28
N SER A 99 -1.02 9.22 -15.88
CA SER A 99 -2.36 9.65 -15.47
C SER A 99 -2.90 8.82 -14.32
N TRP A 100 -3.90 9.36 -13.62
CA TRP A 100 -4.60 8.63 -12.57
C TRP A 100 -5.79 7.88 -13.17
N VAL A 101 -5.88 6.59 -12.86
CA VAL A 101 -7.00 5.72 -13.27
C VAL A 101 -7.78 5.28 -12.03
N ALA A 102 -9.10 5.43 -12.07
CA ALA A 102 -9.95 5.01 -10.96
C ALA A 102 -9.96 3.47 -10.84
N LEU A 103 -9.80 2.98 -9.61
CA LEU A 103 -10.11 1.59 -9.29
C LEU A 103 -11.62 1.43 -9.31
N GLU A 104 -12.13 0.63 -10.24
CA GLU A 104 -13.57 0.39 -10.36
C GLU A 104 -14.08 -0.47 -9.20
N ASN A 105 -15.15 -0.01 -8.55
CA ASN A 105 -15.84 -0.73 -7.47
C ASN A 105 -14.90 -1.23 -6.35
N PRO A 106 -14.12 -0.34 -5.70
CA PRO A 106 -13.21 -0.76 -4.64
C PRO A 106 -13.99 -1.40 -3.50
N VAL A 107 -13.41 -2.42 -2.87
CA VAL A 107 -13.97 -3.14 -1.71
C VAL A 107 -13.10 -2.95 -0.47
N GLN A 108 -13.72 -3.02 0.72
CA GLN A 108 -12.97 -3.18 1.97
C GLN A 108 -12.36 -4.58 1.95
N GLY A 109 -11.08 -4.69 2.27
CA GLY A 109 -10.30 -5.91 2.13
C GLY A 109 -9.51 -5.93 0.83
N LEU A 110 -9.42 -7.10 0.20
CA LEU A 110 -8.51 -7.36 -0.90
C LEU A 110 -9.12 -7.01 -2.26
N ASN A 111 -8.42 -6.16 -3.00
CA ASN A 111 -8.73 -5.78 -4.38
C ASN A 111 -7.64 -6.34 -5.29
N GLU A 112 -8.02 -7.07 -6.32
CA GLU A 112 -7.07 -7.54 -7.33
C GLU A 112 -6.91 -6.46 -8.39
N LEU A 113 -5.68 -6.03 -8.62
CA LEU A 113 -5.40 -5.02 -9.63
C LEU A 113 -5.11 -5.72 -10.96
N THR A 114 -5.85 -5.36 -11.99
CA THR A 114 -5.61 -5.80 -13.36
C THR A 114 -4.61 -4.85 -14.04
N GLN A 115 -3.97 -5.31 -15.12
CA GLN A 115 -3.02 -4.50 -15.91
C GLN A 115 -1.78 -4.04 -15.12
N THR A 116 -1.19 -4.97 -14.35
CA THR A 116 -0.01 -4.75 -13.51
C THR A 116 1.11 -3.97 -14.21
N GLU A 117 1.35 -4.26 -15.49
CA GLU A 117 2.38 -3.63 -16.32
C GLU A 117 2.21 -2.11 -16.50
N ARG A 118 0.99 -1.58 -16.39
CA ARG A 118 0.71 -0.14 -16.46
C ARG A 118 0.86 0.55 -15.12
N LEU A 119 0.65 -0.20 -14.03
CA LEU A 119 0.60 0.32 -12.67
C LEU A 119 1.95 0.30 -11.95
N LEU A 120 2.93 -0.39 -12.52
CA LEU A 120 4.29 -0.52 -12.01
C LEU A 120 5.26 0.30 -12.85
N SER A 121 6.03 1.20 -12.23
CA SER A 121 7.10 1.90 -12.93
C SER A 121 8.28 0.98 -13.27
N ASP A 122 9.14 1.41 -14.19
CA ASP A 122 10.38 0.71 -14.56
C ASP A 122 11.31 0.43 -13.38
N ASP A 123 11.25 1.24 -12.32
CA ASP A 123 12.06 1.06 -11.11
C ASP A 123 11.31 0.39 -9.95
N GLY A 124 10.11 -0.13 -10.21
CA GLY A 124 9.33 -0.93 -9.27
C GLY A 124 8.49 -0.13 -8.28
N ARG A 125 7.94 1.02 -8.68
CA ARG A 125 7.05 1.84 -7.84
C ARG A 125 5.59 1.70 -8.24
N VAL A 126 4.72 1.73 -7.26
CA VAL A 126 3.27 1.80 -7.42
C VAL A 126 2.75 2.97 -6.59
N GLN A 127 2.01 3.88 -7.23
CA GLN A 127 1.41 5.02 -6.56
C GLN A 127 -0.11 4.88 -6.49
N ILE A 128 -0.66 5.22 -5.34
CA ILE A 128 -2.08 5.08 -5.02
C ILE A 128 -2.55 6.38 -4.41
N ARG A 129 -3.56 6.99 -5.02
CA ARG A 129 -4.25 8.14 -4.46
C ARG A 129 -5.53 7.68 -3.81
N ILE A 130 -5.75 8.14 -2.59
CA ILE A 130 -6.98 7.91 -1.84
C ILE A 130 -7.66 9.26 -1.66
N THR A 131 -8.93 9.32 -2.03
CA THR A 131 -9.79 10.49 -1.90
C THR A 131 -11.06 10.11 -1.17
N ASP A 132 -11.44 10.90 -0.17
CA ASP A 132 -12.71 10.75 0.52
C ASP A 132 -13.24 12.11 0.99
N GLN A 133 -14.56 12.23 1.05
CA GLN A 133 -15.21 13.43 1.60
C GLN A 133 -15.17 13.43 3.11
N ILE A 134 -15.31 12.25 3.74
CA ILE A 134 -15.30 12.09 5.19
C ILE A 134 -14.59 10.77 5.51
N PHE A 135 -13.36 10.87 5.97
CA PHE A 135 -12.64 9.72 6.48
C PHE A 135 -13.10 9.39 7.90
N SER A 136 -13.39 8.11 8.14
CA SER A 136 -13.76 7.59 9.47
C SER A 136 -12.56 6.87 10.09
N GLY A 137 -11.76 7.61 10.86
CA GLY A 137 -10.55 7.07 11.51
C GLY A 137 -9.40 6.83 10.54
N CYS A 138 -8.54 5.86 10.84
CA CYS A 138 -7.37 5.54 10.04
C CYS A 138 -7.74 4.69 8.81
N THR A 139 -7.20 5.07 7.66
CA THR A 139 -7.27 4.29 6.42
C THR A 139 -5.94 3.56 6.22
N TYR A 140 -5.98 2.24 6.19
CA TYR A 140 -4.83 1.36 5.97
C TYR A 140 -4.80 0.92 4.51
N ILE A 141 -3.65 1.06 3.87
CA ILE A 141 -3.45 0.75 2.46
C ILE A 141 -2.26 -0.18 2.38
N ASN A 142 -2.46 -1.40 1.91
CA ASN A 142 -1.42 -2.41 1.92
C ASN A 142 -1.29 -3.02 0.54
N LEU A 143 -0.08 -2.98 -0.03
CA LEU A 143 0.20 -3.57 -1.32
C LEU A 143 0.89 -4.92 -1.15
N GLY A 144 0.42 -5.92 -1.89
CA GLY A 144 1.04 -7.22 -2.08
C GLY A 144 1.18 -7.52 -3.57
N PHE A 145 1.99 -8.54 -3.90
CA PHE A 145 2.24 -8.92 -5.27
C PHE A 145 2.70 -10.38 -5.39
N SER A 146 2.52 -10.97 -6.57
CA SER A 146 3.10 -12.27 -6.92
C SER A 146 3.76 -12.21 -8.29
N GLY A 147 4.81 -12.98 -8.47
CA GLY A 147 5.57 -12.99 -9.72
C GLY A 147 6.52 -14.17 -9.82
N GLU A 148 7.43 -14.08 -10.76
CA GLU A 148 8.46 -15.07 -11.04
C GLU A 148 9.81 -14.38 -11.33
N ARG A 149 10.90 -15.02 -10.89
CA ARG A 149 12.28 -14.62 -11.16
C ARG A 149 12.97 -15.63 -12.07
#